data_AF-A0A5C4SAL9-F1
#
_entry.id   AF-A0A5C4SAL9-F1
#
_cell.length_a   1.000
_cell.length_b   1.000
_cell.length_c   1.000
_cell.angle_alpha   90.00
_cell.angle_beta   90.00
_cell.angle_gamma   90.00
#
_symmetry.space_group_name_H-M   'P 1'
#
loop_
_entity.id
_entity.type
_entity.pdbx_description
1 polymer ?
#
loop_
_entity_poly.entity_id
_entity_poly.type
_entity_poly.pdbx_seq_one_letter_code
_entity_poly.pdbx_strand_id
1 'polypeptide(L)'
;MAELAATFRKPFPEQVATFRLRLGDLVPTARWDDITRSAHDRAFMVAGATKADLLSDLGGAVEKAIADGTGFEAFQRDFREIVERHGWHGWTGEGTPGGEAWRMRVIYRTNMRVSYQAGRFAQLREGGFKYWVYRHGGSHDPRPEHLALDGLILPADHPFWMVWFPPNGWGCSCRVFGARSMQAAIRRGGNPAVALPTGWNARDPRSGTPKGIDKGWDYAPGASAADTILALRDKLEKLQAQPSQELIGDWLQGPFKDWFENPRGAWPLARLAGDDAERIGSRRRIAELSAETLGNQRRRHPGLTLEDYAQAQATVNLATQKVQDGDSSMIFVRADPGEPGLVLVVKATRTGQGLFVTGVRRLSQDAWTRDQDLIRLMKRGD
;
A
#
# COMPACT_ATOMS: atom_id res chain seq x y z
N MET A 1 -17.99 26.40 -19.06
CA MET A 1 -16.65 26.65 -18.48
C MET A 1 -16.30 25.70 -17.32
N ALA A 2 -17.24 25.32 -16.45
CA ALA A 2 -17.01 24.33 -15.37
C ALA A 2 -16.71 22.90 -15.87
N GLU A 3 -17.34 22.45 -16.97
CA GLU A 3 -17.08 21.13 -17.58
C GLU A 3 -15.68 20.96 -18.18
N LEU A 4 -15.07 22.03 -18.72
CA LEU A 4 -13.69 21.97 -19.21
C LEU A 4 -12.70 21.82 -18.04
N ALA A 5 -12.92 22.51 -16.92
CA ALA A 5 -12.08 22.40 -15.73
C ALA A 5 -12.13 20.99 -15.09
N ALA A 6 -13.28 20.31 -15.16
CA ALA A 6 -13.44 18.93 -14.72
C ALA A 6 -12.68 17.92 -15.61
N THR A 7 -12.47 18.25 -16.89
CA THR A 7 -11.74 17.41 -17.85
C THR A 7 -10.21 17.46 -17.65
N PHE A 8 -9.67 18.60 -17.21
CA PHE A 8 -8.22 18.80 -16.99
C PHE A 8 -7.70 18.37 -15.61
N ARG A 9 -8.58 17.89 -14.71
CA ARG A 9 -8.24 17.50 -13.33
C ARG A 9 -8.52 16.03 -13.00
N LYS A 10 -8.73 15.17 -13.99
CA LYS A 10 -8.90 13.75 -13.67
C LYS A 10 -7.60 13.18 -13.10
N PRO A 11 -7.62 12.60 -11.88
CA PRO A 11 -6.44 11.99 -11.32
C PRO A 11 -6.01 10.81 -12.19
N PHE A 12 -4.71 10.54 -12.26
CA PHE A 12 -4.19 9.39 -13.01
C PHE A 12 -4.69 8.10 -12.33
N PRO A 13 -5.62 7.33 -12.93
CA PRO A 13 -6.34 6.27 -12.22
C PRO A 13 -5.43 5.18 -11.67
N GLU A 14 -4.39 4.83 -12.41
CA GLU A 14 -3.38 3.85 -11.99
C GLU A 14 -2.57 4.33 -10.78
N GLN A 15 -2.30 5.63 -10.66
CA GLN A 15 -1.65 6.20 -9.47
C GLN A 15 -2.58 6.15 -8.26
N VAL A 16 -3.86 6.49 -8.43
CA VAL A 16 -4.85 6.39 -7.35
C VAL A 16 -4.97 4.94 -6.87
N ALA A 17 -5.12 3.99 -7.79
CA ALA A 17 -5.16 2.56 -7.48
C ALA A 17 -3.90 2.10 -6.76
N THR A 18 -2.72 2.50 -7.24
CA THR A 18 -1.45 2.18 -6.58
C THR A 18 -1.41 2.72 -5.15
N PHE A 19 -1.78 3.98 -4.94
CA PHE A 19 -1.69 4.57 -3.61
C PHE A 19 -2.68 3.93 -2.64
N ARG A 20 -3.91 3.66 -3.07
CA ARG A 20 -4.91 2.92 -2.27
C ARG A 20 -4.49 1.50 -1.95
N LEU A 21 -3.84 0.80 -2.90
CA LEU A 21 -3.24 -0.50 -2.63
C LEU A 21 -2.22 -0.41 -1.49
N ARG A 22 -1.37 0.63 -1.50
CA ARG A 22 -0.36 0.86 -0.45
C ARG A 22 -0.96 1.22 0.91
N LEU A 23 -2.08 1.97 0.93
CA LEU A 23 -2.80 2.28 2.17
C LEU A 23 -3.44 1.04 2.82
N GLY A 24 -3.69 -0.03 2.05
CA GLY A 24 -4.16 -1.30 2.59
C GLY A 24 -3.13 -2.03 3.48
N ASP A 25 -1.87 -1.60 3.49
CA ASP A 25 -0.78 -2.17 4.28
C ASP A 25 0.07 -1.04 4.89
N LEU A 26 -0.39 -0.52 6.03
CA LEU A 26 0.32 0.50 6.80
C LEU A 26 1.44 -0.17 7.61
N VAL A 27 2.69 0.16 7.30
CA VAL A 27 3.86 -0.44 7.94
C VAL A 27 4.58 0.58 8.82
N PRO A 28 4.50 0.44 10.16
CA PRO A 28 5.32 1.21 11.10
C PRO A 28 6.80 0.98 10.83
N THR A 29 7.56 2.05 10.65
CA THR A 29 9.01 1.99 10.43
C THR A 29 9.70 3.06 11.26
N ALA A 30 10.85 2.75 11.84
CA ALA A 30 11.73 3.72 12.48
C ALA A 30 12.63 4.41 11.45
N ARG A 31 13.08 3.65 10.44
CA ARG A 31 13.99 4.11 9.38
C ARG A 31 13.39 3.88 8.00
N TRP A 32 13.88 4.63 7.03
CA TRP A 32 13.42 4.49 5.65
C TRP A 32 13.81 3.15 5.01
N ASP A 33 14.86 2.49 5.54
CA ASP A 33 15.38 1.21 5.03
C ASP A 33 14.84 -0.03 5.77
N ASP A 34 13.87 0.14 6.67
CA ASP A 34 13.21 -0.96 7.39
C ASP A 34 12.37 -1.85 6.45
N ILE A 35 11.84 -1.27 5.37
CA ILE A 35 11.35 -2.01 4.21
C ILE A 35 12.06 -1.50 2.96
N THR A 36 12.25 -2.36 1.97
CA THR A 36 13.00 -1.99 0.76
C THR A 36 12.37 -2.54 -0.51
N ARG A 37 12.74 -1.93 -1.64
CA ARG A 37 12.39 -2.39 -2.99
C ARG A 37 10.88 -2.66 -3.16
N SER A 38 10.52 -3.84 -3.67
CA SER A 38 9.15 -4.23 -3.99
C SER A 38 8.20 -4.27 -2.79
N ALA A 39 8.69 -4.24 -1.55
CA ALA A 39 7.82 -4.05 -0.39
C ALA A 39 7.06 -2.72 -0.48
N HIS A 40 7.67 -1.67 -1.04
CA HIS A 40 7.01 -0.37 -1.25
C HIS A 40 5.88 -0.41 -2.28
N ASP A 41 5.78 -1.44 -3.12
CA ASP A 41 4.69 -1.58 -4.09
C ASP A 41 3.33 -1.82 -3.41
N ARG A 42 3.37 -2.39 -2.20
CA ARG A 42 2.17 -2.80 -1.46
C ARG A 42 2.00 -2.10 -0.12
N ALA A 43 3.04 -1.44 0.39
CA ALA A 43 3.02 -0.81 1.71
C ALA A 43 3.14 0.72 1.66
N PHE A 44 2.44 1.37 2.59
CA PHE A 44 2.63 2.77 2.94
C PHE A 44 3.39 2.88 4.27
N MET A 45 4.38 3.77 4.30
CA MET A 45 5.19 4.03 5.49
C MET A 45 5.66 5.49 5.52
N VAL A 46 5.90 6.00 6.72
CA VAL A 46 6.61 7.25 6.98
C VAL A 46 7.62 6.97 8.09
N ALA A 47 8.92 7.12 7.80
CA ALA A 47 9.97 6.75 8.74
C ALA A 47 9.85 7.55 10.05
N GLY A 48 9.80 6.87 11.20
CA GLY A 48 9.59 7.49 12.51
C GLY A 48 8.12 7.73 12.88
N ALA A 49 7.16 7.50 11.97
CA ALA A 49 5.73 7.47 12.27
C ALA A 49 5.32 6.03 12.58
N THR A 50 5.46 5.63 13.84
CA THR A 50 5.24 4.24 14.27
C THR A 50 3.83 3.96 14.79
N LYS A 51 3.06 5.00 15.12
CA LYS A 51 1.65 4.84 15.51
C LYS A 51 0.77 4.70 14.27
N ALA A 52 -0.17 3.74 14.31
CA ALA A 52 -1.00 3.38 13.16
C ALA A 52 -1.97 4.49 12.75
N ASP A 53 -2.55 5.19 13.71
CA ASP A 53 -3.46 6.33 13.53
C ASP A 53 -2.77 7.52 12.85
N LEU A 54 -1.58 7.89 13.33
CA LEU A 54 -0.72 8.90 12.70
C LEU A 54 -0.37 8.51 11.26
N LEU A 55 0.04 7.25 11.04
CA LEU A 55 0.44 6.78 9.73
C LEU A 55 -0.75 6.75 8.75
N SER A 56 -1.94 6.40 9.23
CA SER A 56 -3.20 6.45 8.48
C SER A 56 -3.52 7.88 8.05
N ASP A 57 -3.49 8.84 8.98
CA ASP A 57 -3.80 10.25 8.69
C ASP A 57 -2.79 10.87 7.70
N LEU A 58 -1.50 10.58 7.88
CA LEU A 58 -0.46 11.01 6.92
C LEU A 58 -0.66 10.38 5.54
N GLY A 59 -1.11 9.12 5.49
CA GLY A 59 -1.51 8.44 4.27
C GLY A 59 -2.68 9.15 3.59
N GLY A 60 -3.74 9.44 4.33
CA GLY A 60 -4.92 10.17 3.85
C GLY A 60 -4.59 11.55 3.29
N ALA A 61 -3.68 12.30 3.94
CA ALA A 61 -3.23 13.60 3.44
C ALA A 61 -2.54 13.51 2.06
N VAL A 62 -1.76 12.45 1.82
CA VAL A 62 -1.15 12.21 0.49
C VAL A 62 -2.19 11.70 -0.50
N GLU A 63 -3.11 10.83 -0.09
CA GLU A 63 -4.19 10.33 -0.95
C GLU A 63 -5.03 11.47 -1.49
N LYS A 64 -5.44 12.40 -0.62
CA LYS A 64 -6.16 13.61 -0.98
C LYS A 64 -5.43 14.44 -2.04
N ALA A 65 -4.10 14.55 -1.96
CA ALA A 65 -3.32 15.22 -2.99
C ALA A 65 -3.32 14.47 -4.34
N ILE A 66 -3.34 13.13 -4.31
CA ILE A 66 -3.38 12.29 -5.51
C ILE A 66 -4.77 12.30 -6.16
N ALA A 67 -5.81 12.10 -5.36
CA ALA A 67 -7.18 11.90 -5.83
C ALA A 67 -7.86 13.23 -6.20
N ASP A 68 -7.71 14.25 -5.36
CA ASP A 68 -8.39 15.54 -5.54
C ASP A 68 -7.50 16.56 -6.27
N GLY A 69 -6.25 16.20 -6.55
CA GLY A 69 -5.28 17.07 -7.23
C GLY A 69 -4.85 18.27 -6.39
N THR A 70 -4.88 18.16 -5.06
CA THR A 70 -4.40 19.24 -4.17
C THR A 70 -2.87 19.36 -4.23
N GLY A 71 -2.37 20.57 -3.98
CA GLY A 71 -0.94 20.87 -4.07
C GLY A 71 -0.15 20.60 -2.79
N PHE A 72 1.17 20.75 -2.88
CA PHE A 72 2.08 20.58 -1.73
C PHE A 72 1.73 21.49 -0.54
N GLU A 73 1.26 22.71 -0.78
CA GLU A 73 0.85 23.63 0.29
C GLU A 73 -0.32 23.11 1.11
N ALA A 74 -1.30 22.46 0.46
CA ALA A 74 -2.41 21.83 1.16
C ALA A 74 -1.91 20.67 2.03
N PHE A 75 -1.04 19.83 1.49
CA PHE A 75 -0.38 18.78 2.26
C PHE A 75 0.41 19.34 3.46
N GLN A 76 1.12 20.46 3.32
CA GLN A 76 1.85 21.06 4.44
C GLN A 76 0.93 21.54 5.56
N ARG A 77 -0.25 22.08 5.23
CA ARG A 77 -1.25 22.43 6.24
C ARG A 77 -1.77 21.19 6.96
N ASP A 78 -2.23 20.20 6.19
CA ASP A 78 -2.79 18.96 6.72
C ASP A 78 -1.75 18.21 7.57
N PHE A 79 -0.49 18.15 7.13
CA PHE A 79 0.62 17.54 7.90
C PHE A 79 0.81 18.18 9.27
N ARG A 80 0.83 19.52 9.36
CA ARG A 80 1.01 20.22 10.65
C ARG A 80 -0.13 19.92 11.60
N GLU A 81 -1.36 19.96 11.10
CA GLU A 81 -2.55 19.64 11.88
C GLU A 81 -2.51 18.20 12.41
N ILE A 82 -2.12 17.24 11.56
CA ILE A 82 -1.98 15.82 11.92
C ILE A 82 -0.90 15.66 13.01
N VAL A 83 0.29 16.24 12.81
CA VAL A 83 1.39 16.17 13.79
C VAL A 83 0.96 16.69 15.15
N GLU A 84 0.29 17.84 15.19
CA GLU A 84 -0.22 18.47 16.42
C GLU A 84 -1.27 17.59 17.10
N ARG A 85 -2.27 17.13 16.34
CA ARG A 85 -3.36 16.28 16.84
C ARG A 85 -2.85 14.98 17.47
N HIS A 86 -1.83 14.37 16.86
CA HIS A 86 -1.27 13.09 17.31
C HIS A 86 -0.16 13.25 18.37
N GLY A 87 0.23 14.48 18.71
CA GLY A 87 1.34 14.78 19.60
C GLY A 87 2.64 14.14 19.13
N TRP A 88 2.89 14.13 17.81
CA TRP A 88 4.06 13.46 17.25
C TRP A 88 5.30 14.36 17.30
N HIS A 89 6.20 14.05 18.24
CA HIS A 89 7.45 14.78 18.46
C HIS A 89 8.68 13.88 18.27
N GLY A 90 9.87 14.50 18.25
CA GLY A 90 11.17 13.87 18.08
C GLY A 90 11.49 13.47 16.64
N TRP A 91 10.73 13.94 15.64
CA TRP A 91 10.94 13.53 14.24
C TRP A 91 12.01 14.37 13.54
N THR A 92 12.69 13.76 12.55
CA THR A 92 13.83 14.40 11.89
C THR A 92 13.46 15.70 11.19
N GLY A 93 14.04 16.81 11.66
CA GLY A 93 13.83 18.15 11.12
C GLY A 93 12.85 19.00 11.92
N GLU A 94 12.20 18.45 12.95
CA GLU A 94 11.31 19.19 13.85
C GLU A 94 12.02 20.38 14.52
N GLY A 95 11.27 21.48 14.72
CA GLY A 95 11.75 22.64 15.48
C GLY A 95 12.58 23.64 14.67
N THR A 96 12.77 23.42 13.37
CA THR A 96 13.38 24.40 12.47
C THR A 96 12.57 24.55 11.18
N PRO A 97 12.26 25.78 10.71
CA PRO A 97 11.47 25.96 9.49
C PRO A 97 12.03 25.22 8.27
N GLY A 98 13.36 25.17 8.13
CA GLY A 98 14.03 24.45 7.06
C GLY A 98 13.92 22.93 7.16
N GLY A 99 14.11 22.38 8.37
CA GLY A 99 14.00 20.93 8.62
C GLY A 99 12.58 20.41 8.42
N GLU A 100 11.58 21.13 8.93
CA GLU A 100 10.17 20.78 8.77
C GLU A 100 9.73 20.83 7.31
N ALA A 101 10.11 21.90 6.59
CA ALA A 101 9.83 22.04 5.16
C ALA A 101 10.50 20.93 4.33
N TRP A 102 11.75 20.56 4.67
CA TRP A 102 12.43 19.43 4.04
C TRP A 102 11.68 18.12 4.29
N ARG A 103 11.31 17.86 5.54
CA ARG A 103 10.65 16.61 5.95
C ARG A 103 9.32 16.41 5.23
N MET A 104 8.46 17.44 5.26
CA MET A 104 7.18 17.43 4.54
C MET A 104 7.40 17.20 3.03
N ARG A 105 8.39 17.86 2.43
CA ARG A 105 8.71 17.72 1.01
C ARG A 105 9.17 16.32 0.66
N VAL A 106 9.99 15.70 1.50
CA VAL A 106 10.46 14.32 1.29
C VAL A 106 9.30 13.34 1.36
N ILE A 107 8.45 13.41 2.39
CA ILE A 107 7.28 12.52 2.53
C ILE A 107 6.35 12.64 1.32
N TYR A 108 5.98 13.89 0.98
CA TYR A 108 5.08 14.18 -0.13
C TYR A 108 5.66 13.71 -1.47
N ARG A 109 6.82 14.24 -1.86
CA ARG A 109 7.39 14.00 -3.19
C ARG A 109 7.73 12.52 -3.41
N THR A 110 8.25 11.84 -2.39
CA THR A 110 8.62 10.43 -2.47
C THR A 110 7.38 9.57 -2.70
N ASN A 111 6.35 9.73 -1.88
CA ASN A 111 5.12 8.93 -2.01
C ASN A 111 4.36 9.25 -3.30
N MET A 112 4.30 10.51 -3.71
CA MET A 112 3.71 10.92 -4.98
C MET A 112 4.42 10.25 -6.17
N ARG A 113 5.77 10.32 -6.20
CA ARG A 113 6.55 9.83 -7.34
C ARG A 113 6.62 8.32 -7.43
N VAL A 114 6.78 7.61 -6.31
CA VAL A 114 6.75 6.15 -6.28
C VAL A 114 5.41 5.64 -6.80
N SER A 115 4.31 6.21 -6.30
CA SER A 115 2.96 5.77 -6.68
C SER A 115 2.62 6.11 -8.13
N TYR A 116 3.02 7.30 -8.60
CA TYR A 116 2.86 7.68 -10.01
C TYR A 116 3.62 6.71 -10.92
N GLN A 117 4.88 6.40 -10.58
CA GLN A 117 5.71 5.54 -11.41
C GLN A 117 5.26 4.08 -11.39
N ALA A 118 4.77 3.58 -10.25
CA ALA A 118 4.15 2.26 -10.16
C ALA A 118 2.87 2.16 -10.99
N GLY A 119 1.99 3.18 -10.94
CA GLY A 119 0.85 3.26 -11.84
C GLY A 119 1.26 3.35 -13.31
N ARG A 120 2.32 4.11 -13.60
CA ARG A 120 2.88 4.22 -14.96
C ARG A 120 3.43 2.89 -15.46
N PHE A 121 4.08 2.09 -14.60
CA PHE A 121 4.55 0.77 -14.96
C PHE A 121 3.38 -0.13 -15.38
N ALA A 122 2.31 -0.16 -14.57
CA ALA A 122 1.10 -0.92 -14.86
C ALA A 122 0.47 -0.51 -16.20
N GLN A 123 0.33 0.81 -16.43
CA GLN A 123 -0.19 1.36 -17.68
C GLN A 123 0.68 1.00 -18.90
N LEU A 124 2.01 1.04 -18.77
CA LEU A 124 2.92 0.69 -19.85
C LEU A 124 2.86 -0.80 -20.19
N ARG A 125 2.71 -1.66 -19.18
CA ARG A 125 2.57 -3.11 -19.36
C ARG A 125 1.25 -3.46 -20.06
N GLU A 126 0.14 -2.87 -19.62
CA GLU A 126 -1.16 -3.06 -20.27
C GLU A 126 -1.17 -2.54 -21.72
N GLY A 127 -0.55 -1.39 -21.96
CA GLY A 127 -0.52 -0.77 -23.29
C GLY A 127 0.22 -1.58 -24.37
N GLY A 128 0.94 -2.65 -23.99
CA GLY A 128 1.62 -3.56 -24.91
C GLY A 128 2.63 -2.85 -25.83
N PHE A 129 3.32 -1.83 -25.30
CA PHE A 129 4.26 -1.05 -26.10
C PHE A 129 5.50 -1.87 -26.47
N LYS A 130 5.98 -1.72 -27.71
CA LYS A 130 7.17 -2.41 -28.21
C LYS A 130 8.46 -1.87 -27.59
N TYR A 131 8.53 -0.55 -27.42
CA TYR A 131 9.69 0.15 -26.88
C TYR A 131 9.29 1.03 -25.71
N TRP A 132 10.17 1.14 -24.73
CA TRP A 132 10.10 2.14 -23.69
C TRP A 132 11.25 3.14 -23.85
N VAL A 133 10.98 4.40 -23.51
CA VAL A 133 11.91 5.53 -23.64
C VAL A 133 12.13 6.12 -22.25
N TYR A 134 13.37 6.07 -21.78
CA TYR A 134 13.78 6.71 -20.54
C TYR A 134 13.95 8.21 -20.80
N ARG A 135 13.36 9.06 -19.95
CA ARG A 135 13.49 10.51 -20.04
C ARG A 135 13.93 11.10 -18.72
N HIS A 136 15.00 11.88 -18.75
CA HIS A 136 15.46 12.65 -17.60
C HIS A 136 14.46 13.76 -17.27
N GLY A 137 14.36 14.13 -15.99
CA GLY A 137 13.46 15.17 -15.52
C GLY A 137 14.05 16.59 -15.66
N GLY A 138 13.33 17.60 -15.17
CA GLY A 138 13.79 18.99 -15.19
C GLY A 138 14.66 19.38 -13.99
N SER A 139 15.51 18.48 -13.48
CA SER A 139 16.36 18.77 -12.33
C SER A 139 17.42 19.82 -12.70
N HIS A 140 17.54 20.89 -11.91
CA HIS A 140 18.56 21.93 -12.12
C HIS A 140 19.99 21.37 -11.99
N ASP A 141 20.21 20.49 -11.02
CA ASP A 141 21.46 19.75 -10.83
C ASP A 141 21.18 18.25 -11.03
N PRO A 142 21.30 17.74 -12.28
CA PRO A 142 20.99 16.36 -12.59
C PRO A 142 22.16 15.43 -12.24
N ARG A 143 21.83 14.22 -11.76
CA ARG A 143 22.82 13.15 -11.65
C ARG A 143 23.35 12.83 -13.06
N PRO A 144 24.68 12.89 -13.33
CA PRO A 144 25.24 12.67 -14.66
C PRO A 144 24.83 11.31 -15.26
N GLU A 145 24.74 10.28 -14.43
CA GLU A 145 24.32 8.94 -14.84
C GLU A 145 22.88 8.92 -15.38
N HIS A 146 21.98 9.74 -14.82
CA HIS A 146 20.59 9.81 -15.28
C HIS A 146 20.47 10.64 -16.55
N LEU A 147 21.27 11.70 -16.67
CA LEU A 147 21.31 12.55 -17.86
C LEU A 147 21.87 11.78 -19.07
N ALA A 148 22.89 10.94 -18.86
CA ALA A 148 23.45 10.08 -19.89
C ALA A 148 22.44 9.06 -20.46
N LEU A 149 21.37 8.76 -19.71
CA LEU A 149 20.29 7.87 -20.12
C LEU A 149 19.11 8.62 -20.77
N ASP A 150 19.11 9.96 -20.81
CA ASP A 150 18.00 10.72 -21.40
C ASP A 150 17.83 10.39 -22.88
N GLY A 151 16.64 9.91 -23.24
CA GLY A 151 16.32 9.46 -24.58
C GLY A 151 16.73 8.02 -24.87
N LEU A 152 17.25 7.24 -23.91
CA LEU A 152 17.51 5.82 -24.11
C LEU A 152 16.24 5.07 -24.52
N ILE A 153 16.31 4.36 -25.64
CA ILE A 153 15.22 3.52 -26.18
C ILE A 153 15.61 2.06 -26.00
N LEU A 154 14.77 1.28 -25.33
CA LEU A 154 14.96 -0.18 -25.22
C LEU A 154 13.64 -0.91 -25.50
N PRO A 155 13.68 -2.19 -25.91
CA PRO A 155 12.52 -3.07 -25.86
C PRO A 155 11.86 -3.05 -24.48
N ALA A 156 10.53 -3.16 -24.44
CA ALA A 156 9.77 -3.08 -23.18
C ALA A 156 10.08 -4.21 -22.19
N ASP A 157 10.53 -5.37 -22.69
CA ASP A 157 10.92 -6.55 -21.92
C ASP A 157 12.41 -6.57 -21.52
N HIS A 158 13.18 -5.53 -21.89
CA HIS A 158 14.59 -5.48 -21.58
C HIS A 158 14.83 -5.43 -20.05
N PRO A 159 15.76 -6.22 -19.48
CA PRO A 159 15.95 -6.35 -18.02
C PRO A 159 16.37 -5.04 -17.33
N PHE A 160 16.90 -4.06 -18.08
CA PHE A 160 17.16 -2.70 -17.61
C PHE A 160 15.99 -2.11 -16.83
N TRP A 161 14.76 -2.31 -17.31
CA TRP A 161 13.58 -1.73 -16.69
C TRP A 161 13.32 -2.28 -15.31
N MET A 162 13.71 -3.52 -14.99
CA MET A 162 13.50 -4.06 -13.65
C MET A 162 14.41 -3.44 -12.58
N VAL A 163 15.42 -2.67 -13.00
CA VAL A 163 16.44 -2.07 -12.13
C VAL A 163 16.45 -0.55 -12.19
N TRP A 164 16.29 0.03 -13.38
CA TRP A 164 16.44 1.46 -13.67
C TRP A 164 15.11 2.16 -14.01
N PHE A 165 13.96 1.51 -13.83
CA PHE A 165 12.68 2.16 -14.00
C PHE A 165 12.45 3.16 -12.85
N PRO A 166 12.30 4.48 -13.14
CA PRO A 166 12.28 5.51 -12.12
C PRO A 166 11.17 5.33 -11.07
N PRO A 167 11.34 5.90 -9.85
CA PRO A 167 12.49 6.70 -9.42
C PRO A 167 13.73 5.86 -9.07
N ASN A 168 14.89 6.36 -9.49
CA ASN A 168 16.19 5.70 -9.27
C ASN A 168 16.95 6.26 -8.05
N GLY A 169 16.23 6.98 -7.17
CA GLY A 169 16.81 7.64 -6.01
C GLY A 169 15.98 8.79 -5.47
N TRP A 170 16.43 9.35 -4.35
CA TRP A 170 15.77 10.46 -3.68
C TRP A 170 15.68 11.67 -4.62
N GLY A 171 14.48 12.26 -4.70
CA GLY A 171 14.22 13.41 -5.56
C GLY A 171 14.22 13.11 -7.07
N CYS A 172 14.29 11.85 -7.52
CA CYS A 172 14.41 11.53 -8.93
C CYS A 172 13.29 12.14 -9.81
N SER A 173 13.75 12.85 -10.85
CA SER A 173 13.06 13.53 -11.94
C SER A 173 12.43 12.70 -13.06
N CYS A 174 12.99 11.50 -13.25
CA CYS A 174 12.92 10.78 -14.51
C CYS A 174 11.55 10.15 -14.75
N ARG A 175 11.29 9.81 -16.02
CA ARG A 175 10.00 9.29 -16.52
C ARG A 175 10.25 8.23 -17.58
N VAL A 176 9.24 7.41 -17.86
CA VAL A 176 9.27 6.41 -18.93
C VAL A 176 8.06 6.55 -19.84
N PHE A 177 8.30 6.49 -21.15
CA PHE A 177 7.27 6.57 -22.18
C PHE A 177 7.22 5.33 -23.04
N GLY A 178 6.01 4.82 -23.31
CA GLY A 178 5.78 3.72 -24.21
C GLY A 178 5.65 4.19 -25.66
N ALA A 179 6.18 3.37 -26.59
CA ALA A 179 6.11 3.59 -28.02
C ALA A 179 5.89 2.28 -28.77
N ARG A 180 5.03 2.30 -29.79
CA ARG A 180 4.72 1.11 -30.62
C ARG A 180 5.69 0.91 -31.79
N SER A 181 6.48 1.93 -32.13
CA SER A 181 7.49 1.89 -33.18
C SER A 181 8.70 2.75 -32.82
N MET A 182 9.82 2.57 -33.52
CA MET A 182 11.01 3.39 -33.34
C MET A 182 10.73 4.87 -33.63
N GLN A 183 9.98 5.18 -34.69
CA GLN A 183 9.59 6.56 -35.00
C GLN A 183 8.73 7.17 -33.89
N ALA A 184 7.83 6.39 -33.29
CA ALA A 184 7.05 6.86 -32.14
C ALA A 184 7.94 7.08 -30.90
N ALA A 185 8.95 6.24 -30.69
CA ALA A 185 9.91 6.41 -29.59
C ALA A 185 10.71 7.71 -29.74
N ILE A 186 11.19 8.00 -30.96
CA ILE A 186 11.89 9.26 -31.27
C ILE A 186 10.98 10.48 -31.00
N ARG A 187 9.70 10.43 -31.40
CA ARG A 187 8.74 11.51 -31.10
C ARG A 187 8.48 11.71 -29.60
N ARG A 188 8.70 10.69 -28.76
CA ARG A 188 8.65 10.81 -27.29
C ARG A 188 9.98 11.31 -26.70
N GLY A 189 10.90 11.73 -27.56
CA GLY A 189 12.25 12.21 -27.26
C GLY A 189 13.25 11.09 -26.98
N GLY A 190 13.01 9.92 -27.57
CA GLY A 190 14.04 8.90 -27.68
C GLY A 190 15.12 9.35 -28.67
N ASN A 191 16.37 9.00 -28.39
CA ASN A 191 17.52 9.29 -29.22
C ASN A 191 18.25 7.97 -29.56
N PRO A 192 18.21 7.50 -30.82
CA PRO A 192 18.90 6.28 -31.23
C PRO A 192 20.42 6.30 -31.05
N ALA A 193 21.03 7.48 -30.88
CA ALA A 193 22.46 7.61 -30.59
C ALA A 193 22.79 7.35 -29.11
N VAL A 194 21.79 7.35 -28.21
CA VAL A 194 21.99 7.04 -26.80
C VAL A 194 21.98 5.52 -26.63
N ALA A 195 23.17 4.96 -26.42
CA ALA A 195 23.35 3.55 -26.14
C ALA A 195 23.32 3.28 -24.64
N LEU A 196 22.82 2.10 -24.26
CA LEU A 196 22.90 1.64 -22.87
C LEU A 196 24.39 1.43 -22.49
N PRO A 197 24.90 2.07 -21.42
CA PRO A 197 26.30 1.93 -21.05
C PRO A 197 26.71 0.48 -20.75
N THR A 198 27.93 0.10 -21.16
CA THR A 198 28.51 -1.18 -20.78
C THR A 198 28.60 -1.27 -19.25
N GLY A 199 28.17 -2.40 -18.67
CA GLY A 199 28.16 -2.57 -17.22
C GLY A 199 27.08 -1.74 -16.50
N TRP A 200 25.99 -1.33 -17.17
CA TRP A 200 24.86 -0.62 -16.56
C TRP A 200 24.26 -1.27 -15.30
N ASN A 201 24.47 -2.58 -15.11
CA ASN A 201 24.03 -3.35 -13.94
C ASN A 201 25.17 -3.77 -12.99
N ALA A 202 26.39 -3.28 -13.23
CA ALA A 202 27.52 -3.54 -12.34
C ALA A 202 27.26 -2.89 -10.99
N ARG A 203 27.24 -3.70 -9.92
CA ARG A 203 26.92 -3.24 -8.57
C ARG A 203 28.19 -2.71 -7.90
N ASP A 204 28.09 -1.51 -7.38
CA ASP A 204 29.15 -0.91 -6.57
C ASP A 204 29.25 -1.67 -5.22
N PRO A 205 30.44 -2.14 -4.80
CA PRO A 205 30.58 -2.95 -3.59
C PRO A 205 30.15 -2.26 -2.29
N ARG A 206 30.16 -0.93 -2.25
CA ARG A 206 29.84 -0.14 -1.05
C ARG A 206 28.34 0.06 -0.90
N SER A 207 27.66 0.40 -1.99
CA SER A 207 26.22 0.67 -2.02
C SER A 207 25.39 -0.57 -2.28
N GLY A 208 25.97 -1.58 -2.93
CA GLY A 208 25.28 -2.78 -3.40
C GLY A 208 24.36 -2.52 -4.60
N THR A 209 24.33 -1.31 -5.17
CA THR A 209 23.45 -0.90 -6.27
C THR A 209 24.26 -0.52 -7.52
N PRO A 210 23.65 -0.49 -8.72
CA PRO A 210 24.31 0.07 -9.90
C PRO A 210 24.70 1.53 -9.69
N LYS A 211 25.84 1.94 -10.27
CA LYS A 211 26.30 3.34 -10.22
C LYS A 211 25.21 4.27 -10.77
N GLY A 212 24.81 5.27 -9.98
CA GLY A 212 23.73 6.19 -10.30
C GLY A 212 22.36 5.81 -9.71
N ILE A 213 22.23 4.66 -9.05
CA ILE A 213 21.03 4.29 -8.29
C ILE A 213 21.33 4.37 -6.78
N ASP A 214 20.50 5.13 -6.05
CA ASP A 214 20.61 5.21 -4.59
C ASP A 214 20.25 3.84 -3.95
N LYS A 215 20.84 3.51 -2.79
CA LYS A 215 20.55 2.26 -2.05
C LYS A 215 19.03 2.06 -1.86
N GLY A 216 18.52 0.88 -2.20
CA GLY A 216 17.10 0.50 -2.05
C GLY A 216 16.18 0.94 -3.19
N TRP A 217 16.69 1.71 -4.17
CA TRP A 217 15.94 2.16 -5.34
C TRP A 217 16.20 1.32 -6.61
N ASP A 218 16.93 0.20 -6.47
CA ASP A 218 17.28 -0.70 -7.56
C ASP A 218 16.17 -1.73 -7.86
N TYR A 219 14.95 -1.23 -8.07
CA TYR A 219 13.76 -2.00 -8.43
C TYR A 219 12.84 -1.17 -9.32
N ALA A 220 11.93 -1.83 -10.02
CA ALA A 220 10.85 -1.17 -10.75
C ALA A 220 9.61 -1.00 -9.86
N PRO A 221 9.22 0.22 -9.45
CA PRO A 221 7.98 0.44 -8.73
C PRO A 221 6.78 -0.11 -9.49
N GLY A 222 5.88 -0.77 -8.77
CA GLY A 222 4.65 -1.36 -9.28
C GLY A 222 4.85 -2.68 -10.02
N ALA A 223 6.09 -3.07 -10.37
CA ALA A 223 6.32 -4.26 -11.17
C ALA A 223 5.82 -5.55 -10.48
N SER A 224 5.93 -5.63 -9.15
CA SER A 224 5.44 -6.79 -8.41
C SER A 224 3.93 -6.78 -8.17
N ALA A 225 3.25 -5.67 -8.45
CA ALA A 225 1.84 -5.44 -8.11
C ALA A 225 0.98 -4.97 -9.31
N ALA A 226 1.54 -4.92 -10.52
CA ALA A 226 0.89 -4.28 -11.65
C ALA A 226 -0.47 -4.89 -12.00
N ASP A 227 -0.66 -6.21 -11.91
CA ASP A 227 -2.00 -6.82 -12.15
C ASP A 227 -3.02 -6.41 -11.09
N THR A 228 -2.59 -6.33 -9.84
CA THR A 228 -3.42 -5.84 -8.73
C THR A 228 -3.79 -4.37 -8.92
N ILE A 229 -2.85 -3.55 -9.38
CA ILE A 229 -3.07 -2.13 -9.68
C ILE A 229 -4.12 -1.97 -10.78
N LEU A 230 -4.00 -2.71 -11.90
CA LEU A 230 -4.96 -2.66 -13.00
C LEU A 230 -6.35 -3.14 -12.55
N ALA A 231 -6.42 -4.28 -11.86
CA ALA A 231 -7.70 -4.79 -11.35
C ALA A 231 -8.37 -3.82 -10.36
N LEU A 232 -7.59 -3.14 -9.53
CA LEU A 232 -8.11 -2.12 -8.62
C LEU A 232 -8.54 -0.86 -9.38
N ARG A 233 -7.75 -0.38 -10.36
CA ARG A 233 -8.14 0.74 -11.24
C ARG A 233 -9.50 0.48 -11.87
N ASP A 234 -9.68 -0.69 -12.50
CA ASP A 234 -10.93 -1.01 -13.21
C ASP A 234 -12.13 -1.07 -12.26
N LYS A 235 -11.92 -1.50 -11.01
CA LYS A 235 -12.94 -1.43 -9.95
C LYS A 235 -13.23 0.01 -9.57
N LEU A 236 -12.19 0.83 -9.35
CA LEU A 236 -12.33 2.23 -8.98
C LEU A 236 -13.04 3.04 -10.07
N GLU A 237 -12.77 2.80 -11.35
CA GLU A 237 -13.46 3.45 -12.48
C GLU A 237 -14.95 3.10 -12.51
N LYS A 238 -15.31 1.83 -12.23
CA LYS A 238 -16.72 1.40 -12.12
C LYS A 238 -17.43 2.02 -10.92
N LEU A 239 -16.70 2.27 -9.83
CA LEU A 239 -17.22 2.96 -8.64
C LEU A 239 -17.31 4.49 -8.84
N GLN A 240 -16.51 5.07 -9.74
CA GLN A 240 -16.41 6.51 -10.02
C GLN A 240 -17.60 7.13 -10.80
N ALA A 241 -18.74 6.44 -10.93
CA ALA A 241 -19.98 7.07 -11.41
C ALA A 241 -20.62 8.06 -10.39
N GLN A 242 -20.03 8.21 -9.19
CA GLN A 242 -20.41 9.18 -8.16
C GLN A 242 -19.12 9.76 -7.51
N PRO A 243 -18.95 11.08 -7.35
CA PRO A 243 -17.66 11.66 -6.96
C PRO A 243 -17.42 11.77 -5.43
N SER A 244 -16.23 11.30 -5.04
CA SER A 244 -15.30 11.77 -3.99
C SER A 244 -15.63 11.69 -2.49
N GLN A 245 -14.58 11.30 -1.74
CA GLN A 245 -14.32 11.36 -0.29
C GLN A 245 -14.88 10.28 0.66
N GLU A 246 -15.81 9.42 0.25
CA GLU A 246 -16.27 8.30 1.09
C GLU A 246 -15.41 7.02 0.99
N LEU A 247 -14.48 6.94 0.02
CA LEU A 247 -13.99 5.66 -0.49
C LEU A 247 -12.97 4.91 0.38
N ILE A 248 -12.45 5.49 1.46
CA ILE A 248 -11.66 4.75 2.45
C ILE A 248 -12.56 4.12 3.53
N GLY A 249 -13.69 4.75 3.86
CA GLY A 249 -14.73 4.13 4.67
C GLY A 249 -15.49 3.02 3.92
N ASP A 250 -15.57 3.14 2.60
CA ASP A 250 -16.42 2.30 1.76
C ASP A 250 -15.81 0.94 1.34
N TRP A 251 -14.51 0.71 1.57
CA TRP A 251 -13.91 -0.61 1.36
C TRP A 251 -14.50 -1.70 2.27
N LEU A 252 -15.18 -1.28 3.33
CA LEU A 252 -15.87 -2.14 4.28
C LEU A 252 -17.40 -2.18 4.04
N GLN A 253 -17.93 -1.34 3.15
CA GLN A 253 -19.36 -1.10 2.94
C GLN A 253 -19.84 -1.26 1.48
N GLY A 254 -18.96 -1.60 0.52
CA GLY A 254 -19.37 -1.90 -0.86
C GLY A 254 -19.43 -3.41 -1.17
N PRO A 255 -18.44 -4.00 -1.86
CA PRO A 255 -18.46 -5.42 -2.23
C PRO A 255 -18.61 -6.40 -1.06
N PHE A 256 -18.03 -6.05 0.11
CA PHE A 256 -18.21 -6.86 1.32
C PHE A 256 -19.60 -6.70 1.91
N LYS A 257 -20.23 -5.52 1.85
CA LYS A 257 -21.62 -5.32 2.27
C LYS A 257 -22.58 -6.11 1.38
N ASP A 258 -22.42 -6.02 0.06
CA ASP A 258 -23.24 -6.79 -0.89
C ASP A 258 -23.12 -8.30 -0.63
N TRP A 259 -21.89 -8.76 -0.41
CA TRP A 259 -21.63 -10.14 -0.01
C TRP A 259 -22.18 -10.45 1.39
N PHE A 260 -22.07 -9.55 2.36
CA PHE A 260 -22.54 -9.76 3.72
C PHE A 260 -24.07 -9.87 3.75
N GLU A 261 -24.78 -8.99 3.03
CA GLU A 261 -26.23 -9.03 2.89
C GLU A 261 -26.69 -10.28 2.14
N ASN A 262 -25.96 -10.69 1.07
CA ASN A 262 -26.30 -11.84 0.23
C ASN A 262 -25.12 -12.80 0.03
N PRO A 263 -24.70 -13.55 1.08
CA PRO A 263 -23.43 -14.26 1.07
C PRO A 263 -23.44 -15.48 0.17
N ARG A 264 -22.49 -15.50 -0.77
CA ARG A 264 -22.23 -16.63 -1.69
C ARG A 264 -20.74 -16.94 -1.72
N GLY A 265 -20.38 -18.21 -1.54
CA GLY A 265 -18.97 -18.62 -1.51
C GLY A 265 -18.22 -18.12 -0.27
N ALA A 266 -16.93 -17.81 -0.45
CA ALA A 266 -16.05 -17.34 0.60
C ALA A 266 -15.49 -15.96 0.28
N TRP A 267 -15.34 -15.12 1.31
CA TRP A 267 -14.84 -13.75 1.22
C TRP A 267 -13.47 -13.64 1.87
N PRO A 268 -12.42 -13.12 1.19
CA PRO A 268 -11.13 -12.90 1.82
C PRO A 268 -11.22 -11.78 2.87
N LEU A 269 -11.26 -12.15 4.15
CA LEU A 269 -11.62 -11.23 5.24
C LEU A 269 -10.41 -10.68 5.98
N ALA A 270 -9.34 -11.46 6.13
CA ALA A 270 -8.13 -11.02 6.82
C ALA A 270 -6.87 -11.72 6.27
N ARG A 271 -5.72 -11.06 6.38
CA ARG A 271 -4.41 -11.59 6.03
C ARG A 271 -3.55 -11.71 7.30
N LEU A 272 -3.01 -12.90 7.52
CA LEU A 272 -2.07 -13.22 8.60
C LEU A 272 -0.63 -12.86 8.22
N ALA A 273 0.18 -12.57 9.24
CA ALA A 273 1.64 -12.59 9.11
C ALA A 273 2.14 -14.00 8.74
N GLY A 274 3.34 -14.08 8.17
CA GLY A 274 3.94 -15.37 7.78
C GLY A 274 4.04 -16.33 8.97
N ASP A 275 4.67 -15.87 10.04
CA ASP A 275 4.89 -16.64 11.26
C ASP A 275 3.59 -17.09 11.92
N ASP A 276 2.55 -16.25 11.94
CA ASP A 276 1.24 -16.60 12.49
C ASP A 276 0.54 -17.69 11.67
N ALA A 277 0.66 -17.65 10.33
CA ALA A 277 0.10 -18.66 9.44
C ALA A 277 0.86 -20.00 9.55
N GLU A 278 2.19 -19.95 9.66
CA GLU A 278 3.05 -21.11 9.81
C GLU A 278 2.81 -21.83 11.14
N ARG A 279 2.62 -21.09 12.24
CA ARG A 279 2.30 -21.65 13.58
C ARG A 279 1.10 -22.58 13.58
N ILE A 280 0.10 -22.29 12.73
CA ILE A 280 -1.12 -23.09 12.61
C ILE A 280 -1.12 -24.04 11.39
N GLY A 281 0.05 -24.29 10.80
CA GLY A 281 0.20 -25.21 9.67
C GLY A 281 -0.43 -24.72 8.36
N SER A 282 -0.71 -23.43 8.22
CA SER A 282 -1.30 -22.86 6.99
C SER A 282 -0.24 -22.49 5.97
N ARG A 283 -0.43 -22.92 4.71
CA ARG A 283 0.33 -22.44 3.54
C ARG A 283 -0.29 -21.19 2.92
N ARG A 284 -1.54 -20.89 3.27
CA ARG A 284 -2.25 -19.67 2.87
C ARG A 284 -2.05 -18.61 3.93
N ARG A 285 -1.98 -17.34 3.50
CA ARG A 285 -1.97 -16.19 4.41
C ARG A 285 -3.28 -15.43 4.45
N ILE A 286 -4.20 -15.70 3.52
CA ILE A 286 -5.51 -15.06 3.46
C ILE A 286 -6.53 -15.98 4.10
N ALA A 287 -7.15 -15.49 5.17
CA ALA A 287 -8.25 -16.13 5.86
C ALA A 287 -9.58 -15.70 5.24
N GLU A 288 -10.36 -16.68 4.80
CA GLU A 288 -11.64 -16.45 4.14
C GLU A 288 -12.81 -16.67 5.09
N LEU A 289 -13.83 -15.81 5.02
CA LEU A 289 -15.12 -16.00 5.70
C LEU A 289 -16.10 -16.65 4.73
N SER A 290 -16.59 -17.86 5.04
CA SER A 290 -17.61 -18.51 4.21
C SER A 290 -19.01 -18.00 4.53
N ALA A 291 -19.92 -18.08 3.56
CA ALA A 291 -21.34 -17.81 3.77
C ALA A 291 -21.96 -18.65 4.90
N GLU A 292 -21.52 -19.90 5.03
CA GLU A 292 -21.93 -20.81 6.10
C GLU A 292 -21.46 -20.31 7.48
N THR A 293 -20.19 -19.92 7.60
CA THR A 293 -19.66 -19.36 8.85
C THR A 293 -20.41 -18.08 9.21
N LEU A 294 -20.65 -17.18 8.26
CA LEU A 294 -21.40 -15.95 8.51
C LEU A 294 -22.84 -16.26 8.98
N GLY A 295 -23.52 -17.21 8.34
CA GLY A 295 -24.86 -17.63 8.76
C GLY A 295 -24.90 -18.24 10.16
N ASN A 296 -23.91 -19.06 10.51
CA ASN A 296 -23.75 -19.60 11.86
C ASN A 296 -23.48 -18.50 12.90
N GLN A 297 -22.60 -17.56 12.57
CA GLN A 297 -22.26 -16.43 13.42
C GLN A 297 -23.45 -15.50 13.68
N ARG A 298 -24.24 -15.18 12.65
CA ARG A 298 -25.46 -14.36 12.80
C ARG A 298 -26.47 -14.96 13.78
N ARG A 299 -26.61 -16.29 13.79
CA ARG A 299 -27.49 -17.00 14.74
C ARG A 299 -26.96 -16.95 16.18
N ARG A 300 -25.64 -17.07 16.36
CA ARG A 300 -25.02 -17.11 17.70
C ARG A 300 -24.75 -15.72 18.28
N HIS A 301 -24.51 -14.74 17.42
CA HIS A 301 -24.12 -13.39 17.77
C HIS A 301 -24.92 -12.37 16.93
N PRO A 302 -26.25 -12.26 17.17
CA PRO A 302 -27.12 -11.39 16.37
C PRO A 302 -26.77 -9.91 16.47
N GLY A 303 -26.01 -9.50 17.49
CA GLY A 303 -25.55 -8.12 17.67
C GLY A 303 -24.31 -7.73 16.87
N LEU A 304 -23.70 -8.65 16.11
CA LEU A 304 -22.55 -8.33 15.25
C LEU A 304 -23.00 -7.67 13.96
N THR A 305 -22.43 -6.51 13.68
CA THR A 305 -22.70 -5.69 12.51
C THR A 305 -21.62 -5.92 11.44
N LEU A 306 -21.89 -5.42 10.24
CA LEU A 306 -20.92 -5.38 9.15
C LEU A 306 -19.60 -4.72 9.58
N GLU A 307 -19.68 -3.65 10.39
CA GLU A 307 -18.54 -2.93 10.93
C GLU A 307 -17.64 -3.82 11.80
N ASP A 308 -18.19 -4.76 12.55
CA ASP A 308 -17.35 -5.68 13.34
C ASP A 308 -16.51 -6.59 12.46
N TYR A 309 -17.10 -7.14 11.38
CA TYR A 309 -16.36 -8.00 10.45
C TYR A 309 -15.33 -7.21 9.65
N ALA A 310 -15.67 -5.97 9.32
CA ALA A 310 -14.79 -5.04 8.66
C ALA A 310 -13.51 -4.74 9.47
N GLN A 311 -13.57 -4.84 10.80
CA GLN A 311 -12.42 -4.70 11.69
C GLN A 311 -11.53 -5.94 11.76
N ALA A 312 -11.83 -7.04 11.04
CA ALA A 312 -11.07 -8.29 11.13
C ALA A 312 -9.58 -8.12 10.77
N GLN A 313 -9.25 -7.39 9.70
CA GLN A 313 -7.85 -7.16 9.34
C GLN A 313 -7.13 -6.33 10.41
N ALA A 314 -7.78 -5.28 10.91
CA ALA A 314 -7.24 -4.46 11.98
C ALA A 314 -7.06 -5.27 13.28
N THR A 315 -7.94 -6.22 13.56
CA THR A 315 -7.84 -7.15 14.70
C THR A 315 -6.63 -8.06 14.60
N VAL A 316 -6.26 -8.52 13.39
CA VAL A 316 -5.01 -9.30 13.18
C VAL A 316 -3.78 -8.41 13.38
N ASN A 317 -3.79 -7.22 12.78
CA ASN A 317 -2.64 -6.31 12.78
C ASN A 317 -2.33 -5.71 14.15
N LEU A 318 -3.38 -5.32 14.87
CA LEU A 318 -3.30 -4.63 16.17
C LEU A 318 -3.60 -5.57 17.34
N ALA A 319 -3.52 -6.88 17.14
CA ALA A 319 -3.78 -7.86 18.18
C ALA A 319 -2.90 -7.58 19.41
N THR A 320 -3.51 -7.23 20.54
CA THR A 320 -2.83 -7.09 21.83
C THR A 320 -2.46 -8.46 22.41
N GLN A 321 -3.19 -9.50 22.02
CA GLN A 321 -2.85 -10.89 22.32
C GLN A 321 -3.10 -11.79 21.12
N LYS A 322 -2.22 -12.77 20.93
CA LYS A 322 -2.32 -13.81 19.91
C LYS A 322 -2.17 -15.17 20.60
N VAL A 323 -3.17 -16.02 20.48
CA VAL A 323 -3.21 -17.33 21.14
C VAL A 323 -3.38 -18.42 20.10
N GLN A 324 -2.50 -19.41 20.11
CA GLN A 324 -2.66 -20.61 19.30
C GLN A 324 -3.58 -21.58 20.05
N ASP A 325 -4.72 -21.96 19.47
CA ASP A 325 -5.70 -22.89 20.06
C ASP A 325 -5.58 -24.25 19.35
N GLY A 326 -4.66 -25.08 19.84
CA GLY A 326 -4.22 -26.32 19.18
C GLY A 326 -3.45 -26.11 17.86
N ASP A 327 -3.25 -27.18 17.09
CA ASP A 327 -2.29 -27.18 15.98
C ASP A 327 -2.70 -26.39 14.73
N SER A 328 -3.98 -25.99 14.64
CA SER A 328 -4.55 -25.44 13.41
C SER A 328 -5.35 -24.16 13.59
N SER A 329 -5.43 -23.62 14.80
CA SER A 329 -6.27 -22.45 15.08
C SER A 329 -5.47 -21.33 15.74
N MET A 330 -5.74 -20.10 15.30
CA MET A 330 -5.19 -18.89 15.91
C MET A 330 -6.34 -17.98 16.34
N ILE A 331 -6.21 -17.41 17.53
CA ILE A 331 -7.11 -16.44 18.13
C ILE A 331 -6.35 -15.12 18.23
N PHE A 332 -6.87 -14.09 17.56
CA PHE A 332 -6.39 -12.72 17.65
C PHE A 332 -7.35 -11.94 18.54
N VAL A 333 -6.81 -11.24 19.52
CA VAL A 333 -7.55 -10.42 20.47
C VAL A 333 -7.06 -8.99 20.34
N ARG A 334 -7.98 -8.06 20.06
CA ARG A 334 -7.74 -6.63 20.07
C ARG A 334 -8.54 -6.02 21.21
N ALA A 335 -7.85 -5.58 22.25
CA ALA A 335 -8.44 -4.90 23.40
C ALA A 335 -8.01 -3.43 23.40
N ASP A 336 -8.74 -2.59 22.67
CA ASP A 336 -8.45 -1.16 22.58
C ASP A 336 -9.13 -0.39 23.72
N PRO A 337 -8.41 0.52 24.42
CA PRO A 337 -9.05 1.45 25.34
C PRO A 337 -9.95 2.43 24.59
N GLY A 338 -11.26 2.37 24.82
CA GLY A 338 -12.25 3.32 24.27
C GLY A 338 -13.07 2.81 23.07
N GLU A 339 -12.71 1.66 22.49
CA GLU A 339 -13.52 0.97 21.46
C GLU A 339 -14.02 -0.39 21.97
N PRO A 340 -15.10 -0.95 21.39
CA PRO A 340 -15.49 -2.33 21.64
C PRO A 340 -14.38 -3.25 21.11
N GLY A 341 -13.58 -3.83 22.01
CA GLY A 341 -12.54 -4.78 21.62
C GLY A 341 -13.11 -5.97 20.83
N LEU A 342 -12.29 -6.58 19.98
CA LEU A 342 -12.72 -7.66 19.07
C LEU A 342 -11.83 -8.89 19.22
N VAL A 343 -12.42 -10.06 19.04
CA VAL A 343 -11.71 -11.33 18.94
C VAL A 343 -12.01 -11.95 17.58
N LEU A 344 -10.96 -12.31 16.85
CA LEU A 344 -11.03 -13.01 15.57
C LEU A 344 -10.39 -14.39 15.71
N VAL A 345 -11.09 -15.43 15.27
CA VAL A 345 -10.59 -16.81 15.26
C VAL A 345 -10.44 -17.27 13.83
N VAL A 346 -9.25 -17.76 13.49
CA VAL A 346 -8.94 -18.33 12.17
C VAL A 346 -8.44 -19.75 12.32
N LYS A 347 -8.79 -20.61 11.36
CA LYS A 347 -8.42 -22.02 11.38
C LYS A 347 -7.91 -22.48 10.03
N ALA A 348 -6.76 -23.15 10.03
CA ALA A 348 -6.22 -23.83 8.88
C ALA A 348 -6.89 -25.19 8.69
N THR A 349 -7.08 -25.58 7.44
CA THR A 349 -7.44 -26.96 7.08
C THR A 349 -6.29 -27.92 7.39
N ARG A 350 -6.59 -29.20 7.61
CA ARG A 350 -5.56 -30.24 7.85
C ARG A 350 -4.49 -30.33 6.76
N THR A 351 -4.84 -30.00 5.52
CA THR A 351 -3.90 -30.00 4.38
C THR A 351 -3.05 -28.72 4.31
N GLY A 352 -3.36 -27.71 5.13
CA GLY A 352 -2.76 -26.38 5.09
C GLY A 352 -3.15 -25.53 3.87
N GLN A 353 -4.03 -26.04 3.00
CA GLN A 353 -4.36 -25.39 1.71
C GLN A 353 -5.52 -24.40 1.79
N GLY A 354 -6.34 -24.50 2.83
CA GLY A 354 -7.38 -23.53 3.17
C GLY A 354 -7.13 -22.91 4.54
N LEU A 355 -7.51 -21.64 4.67
CA LEU A 355 -7.46 -20.85 5.90
C LEU A 355 -8.76 -20.08 5.99
N PHE A 356 -9.51 -20.27 7.08
CA PHE A 356 -10.85 -19.74 7.22
C PHE A 356 -11.01 -18.95 8.51
N VAL A 357 -11.72 -17.83 8.44
CA VAL A 357 -12.30 -17.20 9.63
C VAL A 357 -13.42 -18.11 10.12
N THR A 358 -13.35 -18.48 11.40
CA THR A 358 -14.31 -19.38 12.05
C THR A 358 -15.09 -18.69 13.16
N GLY A 359 -14.63 -17.52 13.63
CA GLY A 359 -15.34 -16.73 14.62
C GLY A 359 -14.90 -15.28 14.65
N VAL A 360 -15.86 -14.39 14.90
CA VAL A 360 -15.71 -12.97 15.21
C VAL A 360 -16.58 -12.71 16.44
N ARG A 361 -16.09 -12.01 17.44
CA ARG A 361 -16.89 -11.61 18.60
C ARG A 361 -16.39 -10.30 19.19
N ARG A 362 -17.30 -9.50 19.74
CA ARG A 362 -16.93 -8.37 20.60
C ARG A 362 -16.49 -8.89 21.96
N LEU A 363 -15.50 -8.24 22.55
CA LEU A 363 -15.20 -8.34 23.97
C LEU A 363 -16.29 -7.63 24.77
N SER A 364 -16.51 -8.08 26.01
CA SER A 364 -17.42 -7.41 26.92
C SER A 364 -16.97 -5.96 27.17
N GLN A 365 -17.93 -5.05 27.27
CA GLN A 365 -17.68 -3.67 27.72
C GLN A 365 -17.52 -3.60 29.24
N ASP A 366 -18.11 -4.54 29.98
CA ASP A 366 -17.85 -4.70 31.40
C ASP A 366 -16.42 -5.22 31.62
N ALA A 367 -15.62 -4.45 32.36
CA ALA A 367 -14.19 -4.70 32.55
C ALA A 367 -13.93 -6.05 33.22
N TRP A 368 -14.70 -6.41 34.25
CA TRP A 368 -14.52 -7.68 34.96
C TRP A 368 -14.81 -8.88 34.06
N THR A 369 -15.93 -8.86 33.34
CA THR A 369 -16.31 -9.92 32.40
C THR A 369 -15.30 -10.03 31.25
N ARG A 370 -14.81 -8.89 30.74
CA ARG A 370 -13.78 -8.86 29.71
C ARG A 370 -12.50 -9.53 30.18
N ASP A 371 -12.02 -9.19 31.37
CA ASP A 371 -10.78 -9.74 31.90
C ASP A 371 -10.90 -11.25 32.16
N GLN A 372 -12.05 -11.71 32.66
CA GLN A 372 -12.34 -13.15 32.80
C GLN A 372 -12.34 -13.87 31.44
N ASP A 373 -12.92 -13.27 30.41
CA ASP A 373 -12.95 -13.82 29.06
C ASP A 373 -11.55 -13.87 28.42
N LEU A 374 -10.71 -12.86 28.67
CA LEU A 374 -9.31 -12.84 28.24
C LEU A 374 -8.53 -13.97 28.92
N ILE A 375 -8.67 -14.13 30.23
CA ILE A 375 -8.02 -15.22 30.99
C ILE A 375 -8.43 -16.59 30.42
N ARG A 376 -9.72 -16.78 30.11
CA ARG A 376 -10.23 -18.04 29.52
C ARG A 376 -9.66 -18.30 28.13
N LEU A 377 -9.46 -17.26 27.32
CA LEU A 377 -8.84 -17.39 26.00
C LEU A 377 -7.36 -17.76 26.11
N MET A 378 -6.62 -17.11 27.01
CA MET A 378 -5.19 -17.38 27.20
C MET A 378 -4.94 -18.83 27.60
N LYS A 379 -5.80 -19.40 28.46
CA LYS A 379 -5.74 -20.83 28.85
C LYS A 379 -5.96 -21.83 27.72
N ARG A 380 -6.35 -21.40 26.52
CA ARG A 380 -6.48 -22.28 25.35
C ARG A 380 -5.15 -22.48 24.60
N GLY A 381 -4.17 -21.62 24.86
CA GLY A 381 -2.83 -21.73 24.29
C GLY A 381 -1.80 -22.36 25.21
N ASP A 382 -2.19 -22.67 26.44
CA ASP A 382 -1.47 -23.55 27.37
C ASP A 382 -1.91 -25.00 27.14
#